data_AF-A0A1G0YB77-F1
#
_entry.id   AF-A0A1G0YB77-F1
#
_cell.length_a   1.000
_cell.length_b   1.000
_cell.length_c   1.000
_cell.angle_alpha   90.00
_cell.angle_beta   90.00
_cell.angle_gamma   90.00
#
_symmetry.space_group_name_H-M   'P 1'
#
loop_
_entity.id
_entity.type
_entity.pdbx_description
1 polymer ?
#
loop_
_entity_poly.entity_id
_entity_poly.type
_entity_poly.pdbx_seq_one_letter_code
_entity_poly.pdbx_strand_id
1 'polypeptide(L)' 'MQGEEAPVAPLNVNTCSKEELQTIKGIGPALAGKIVSGRPYRTLDDLLKIQGISPAKLESWRDLMRVN' A
#
# COMPACT_ATOMS: atom_id res chain seq x y z
N MET A 1 -18.68 -20.16 -12.07
CA MET A 1 -17.27 -20.46 -12.39
C MET A 1 -16.43 -19.58 -11.48
N GLN A 2 -15.44 -20.19 -10.84
CA GLN A 2 -14.80 -19.75 -9.60
C GLN A 2 -14.15 -18.37 -9.74
N GLY A 3 -14.45 -17.47 -8.80
CA GLY A 3 -13.58 -16.34 -8.50
C GLY A 3 -12.35 -16.91 -7.84
N GLU A 4 -11.28 -17.04 -8.60
CA GLU A 4 -9.98 -17.43 -8.08
C GLU A 4 -9.45 -16.22 -7.28
N GLU A 5 -9.91 -16.11 -6.03
CA GLU A 5 -9.30 -15.25 -5.01
C GLU A 5 -7.94 -15.85 -4.69
N ALA A 6 -6.98 -15.69 -5.61
CA ALA A 6 -5.59 -15.97 -5.33
C ALA A 6 -5.22 -15.24 -4.04
N PRO A 7 -4.51 -15.87 -3.10
CA PRO A 7 -3.95 -15.13 -1.98
C PRO A 7 -3.01 -14.09 -2.57
N VAL A 8 -3.49 -12.85 -2.71
CA VAL A 8 -2.71 -11.73 -3.21
C VAL A 8 -1.65 -11.49 -2.15
N ALA A 9 -0.47 -12.07 -2.38
CA ALA A 9 0.62 -11.97 -1.43
C ALA A 9 0.85 -10.49 -1.13
N PRO A 10 0.97 -10.10 0.16
CA PRO A 10 0.98 -8.70 0.52
C PRO A 10 2.16 -7.98 -0.16
N LEU A 11 1.83 -6.89 -0.85
CA LEU A 11 2.76 -6.05 -1.58
C LEU A 11 3.74 -5.38 -0.62
N ASN A 12 5.03 -5.53 -0.90
CA ASN A 12 6.03 -4.91 -0.05
C ASN A 12 6.15 -3.41 -0.36
N VAL A 13 5.78 -2.56 0.59
CA VAL A 13 5.74 -1.10 0.41
C VAL A 13 7.10 -0.47 0.12
N ASN A 14 8.19 -1.16 0.51
CA ASN A 14 9.57 -0.73 0.27
C ASN A 14 10.08 -1.09 -1.12
N THR A 15 9.58 -2.17 -1.72
CA THR A 15 10.09 -2.70 -3.01
C THR A 15 9.08 -2.61 -4.15
N CYS A 16 7.80 -2.38 -3.87
CA CYS A 16 6.75 -2.29 -4.88
C CYS A 16 6.96 -1.10 -5.83
N SER A 17 6.37 -1.18 -7.02
CA SER A 17 6.32 -0.05 -7.95
C SER A 17 5.15 0.88 -7.62
N LYS A 18 5.23 2.13 -8.10
CA LYS A 18 4.10 3.07 -8.03
C LYS A 18 2.83 2.50 -8.66
N GLU A 19 2.96 1.68 -9.71
CA GLU A 19 1.85 1.04 -10.42
C GLU A 19 1.16 0.01 -9.53
N GLU A 20 1.93 -0.85 -8.87
CA GLU A 20 1.43 -1.81 -7.88
C GLU A 20 0.66 -1.11 -6.76
N LEU A 21 1.20 0.01 -6.24
CA LEU A 21 0.50 0.82 -5.25
C LEU A 21 -0.83 1.37 -5.80
N GLN A 22 -0.87 1.79 -7.06
CA GLN A 22 -2.10 2.30 -7.69
C GLN A 22 -3.15 1.21 -7.97
N THR A 23 -2.80 -0.08 -7.95
CA THR A 23 -3.79 -1.17 -8.03
C THR A 23 -4.70 -1.20 -6.79
N ILE A 24 -4.22 -0.63 -5.68
CA ILE A 24 -4.94 -0.64 -4.42
C ILE A 24 -5.98 0.48 -4.42
N LYS A 25 -7.25 0.08 -4.23
CA LYS A 25 -8.37 1.01 -4.17
C LYS A 25 -8.13 2.07 -3.08
N GLY A 26 -8.08 3.33 -3.49
CA GLY A 26 -7.84 4.48 -2.61
C GLY A 26 -6.42 5.04 -2.68
N ILE A 27 -5.50 4.39 -3.41
CA ILE A 27 -4.16 4.91 -3.71
C ILE A 27 -4.13 5.46 -5.13
N GLY A 28 -4.17 6.78 -5.24
CA GLY A 28 -3.96 7.46 -6.51
C GLY A 28 -2.48 7.70 -6.82
N PRO A 29 -2.14 8.19 -8.04
CA PRO A 29 -0.77 8.49 -8.44
C PRO A 29 -0.06 9.47 -7.49
N ALA A 30 -0.80 10.46 -6.96
CA ALA A 30 -0.27 11.41 -5.98
C ALA A 30 0.12 10.72 -4.66
N LEU A 31 -0.68 9.76 -4.20
CA LEU A 31 -0.45 9.04 -2.97
C LEU A 31 0.69 8.02 -3.15
N ALA A 32 0.67 7.27 -4.25
CA ALA A 32 1.75 6.35 -4.63
C ALA A 32 3.10 7.06 -4.72
N GLY A 33 3.14 8.26 -5.31
CA GLY A 33 4.35 9.10 -5.34
C GLY A 33 4.86 9.45 -3.95
N LYS A 34 3.97 9.83 -3.02
CA LYS A 34 4.35 10.08 -1.63
C LYS A 34 4.86 8.82 -0.93
N ILE A 35 4.21 7.68 -1.16
CA ILE A 35 4.63 6.39 -0.61
C ILE A 35 6.03 6.02 -1.13
N VAL A 36 6.30 6.17 -2.42
CA VAL A 36 7.65 5.90 -2.95
C VAL A 36 8.68 6.87 -2.37
N SER A 37 8.31 8.15 -2.22
CA SER A 37 9.19 9.20 -1.70
C SER A 37 9.53 9.05 -0.21
N GLY A 38 8.60 8.51 0.60
CA GLY A 38 8.79 8.31 2.04
C GLY A 38 9.51 7.02 2.43
N ARG A 39 10.00 6.22 1.47
CA ARG A 39 10.79 5.03 1.76
C ARG A 39 12.12 5.39 2.44
N PRO A 40 12.66 4.53 3.33
CA PRO A 40 12.13 3.21 3.72
C PRO A 40 11.13 3.26 4.89
N TYR A 41 10.12 2.40 4.84
CA TYR A 41 9.14 2.19 5.90
C TYR A 41 9.52 1.01 6.77
N ARG A 42 9.58 1.23 8.08
CA ARG A 42 9.76 0.17 9.10
C ARG A 42 8.47 -0.54 9.45
N THR A 43 7.35 0.16 9.39
CA THR A 43 6.02 -0.37 9.73
C THR A 43 4.98 0.22 8.78
N LEU A 44 3.84 -0.46 8.65
CA LEU A 44 2.72 0.07 7.88
C LEU A 44 2.19 1.39 8.45
N ASP A 45 2.29 1.58 9.77
CA ASP A 45 1.86 2.80 10.46
C ASP A 45 2.62 4.05 9.99
N ASP A 46 3.85 3.87 9.49
CA ASP A 46 4.66 4.96 8.97
C ASP A 46 4.03 5.61 7.72
N LEU A 47 3.16 4.87 7.01
CA LEU A 47 2.33 5.42 5.94
C LEU A 47 1.33 6.46 6.46
N LEU A 48 0.89 6.40 7.73
CA LEU A 48 -0.01 7.41 8.32
C LEU A 48 0.63 8.80 8.40
N LYS A 49 1.96 8.89 8.37
CA LYS A 49 2.68 10.18 8.32
C LYS A 49 2.49 10.90 6.99
N ILE A 50 2.03 10.19 5.96
CA ILE A 50 1.81 10.73 4.63
C ILE A 50 0.46 11.45 4.59
N GLN A 51 0.51 12.75 4.30
CA GLN A 51 -0.70 13.55 4.09
C GLN A 51 -1.58 12.95 2.97
N GLY A 52 -2.79 12.51 3.34
CA GLY A 52 -3.76 11.86 2.45
C GLY A 52 -4.01 10.38 2.77
N ILE A 53 -3.15 9.77 3.59
CA ILE A 53 -3.37 8.45 4.18
C ILE A 53 -4.10 8.64 5.50
N SER A 54 -5.18 7.89 5.68
CA SER A 54 -5.98 7.87 6.90
C SER A 54 -5.92 6.46 7.48
N PRO A 55 -6.07 6.29 8.81
CA PRO A 55 -6.04 4.97 9.45
C PRO A 55 -7.03 3.99 8.81
N ALA A 56 -8.25 4.42 8.47
CA ALA A 56 -9.23 3.59 7.78
C ALA A 56 -8.75 3.06 6.41
N LYS A 57 -7.99 3.88 5.66
CA LYS A 57 -7.41 3.45 4.39
C LYS A 57 -6.27 2.46 4.62
N LEU A 58 -5.39 2.76 5.57
CA LEU A 58 -4.29 1.89 5.92
C LEU A 58 -4.79 0.51 6.40
N GLU A 59 -5.85 0.47 7.20
CA GLU A 59 -6.46 -0.78 7.63
C GLU A 59 -7.01 -1.61 6.47
N SER A 60 -7.50 -0.96 5.41
CA SER A 60 -7.95 -1.66 4.21
C SER A 60 -6.77 -2.20 3.39
N TRP A 61 -5.59 -1.61 3.55
CA TRP A 61 -4.38 -2.02 2.85
C TRP A 61 -3.49 -2.94 3.68
N ARG A 62 -3.73 -3.07 4.99
CA ARG A 62 -2.90 -3.88 5.90
C ARG A 62 -2.87 -5.36 5.53
N ASP A 63 -3.94 -5.83 4.91
CA ASP A 63 -4.06 -7.20 4.40
C ASP A 63 -3.35 -7.37 3.04
N LEU A 64 -3.27 -6.27 2.28
CA LEU A 64 -2.70 -6.21 0.93
C LEU A 64 -1.24 -5.76 0.92
N MET A 65 -0.69 -5.28 2.03
CA MET A 65 0.63 -4.66 2.12
C MET A 65 1.46 -5.28 3.25
N ARG A 66 2.77 -5.31 3.06
CA ARG A 66 3.73 -5.65 4.11
C ARG A 66 4.95 -4.75 4.09
N VAL A 67 5.67 -4.76 5.20
CA VAL A 67 7.05 -4.26 5.33
C VAL A 67 7.99 -5.46 5.48
N ASN A 68 9.28 -5.26 5.19
CA ASN A 68 10.31 -6.28 5.38
C ASN A 68 10.90 -6.22 6.78
#